data_AF-A0A2D8AQH3-F1
#
_entry.id   AF-A0A2D8AQH3-F1
#
_cell.length_a   1.000
_cell.length_b   1.000
_cell.length_c   1.000
_cell.angle_alpha   90.00
_cell.angle_beta   90.00
_cell.angle_gamma   90.00
#
_symmetry.space_group_name_H-M   'P 1'
#
loop_
_entity.id
_entity.type
_entity.pdbx_description
1 polymer ?
#
loop_
_entity_poly.entity_id
_entity_poly.type
_entity_poly.pdbx_seq_one_letter_code
_entity_poly.pdbx_strand_id
1 'polypeptide(L)'
;MTSRPKLAVSSCLLGEKVRHNGESSEFRILNRVWSEHLELIGVCPEVGVGMGVPRPSIRLVKGEERISLVNPETGDDYTKKMLEYAEVQSDFLVGSGISGFVFKSDSASCGLERVKVYRGDSPQAIRDGIGLFSKVFTTLYPHIPAAEESQLRDKSQADHFLARVNLLHIWQMFGSEGWTAEKIEAFHLEQKPLMQKMAPNSNGILTGLIVQGLNNGEHPENIALNYITEAQNLLTIHTKVSNISNALESIAI
;
A
#
# COMPACT_ATOMS: atom_id res chain seq x y z
N MET A 1 3.61 22.87 -11.68
CA MET A 1 4.41 22.50 -10.50
C MET A 1 4.22 21.01 -10.31
N THR A 2 5.22 20.19 -10.59
CA THR A 2 5.15 18.75 -10.34
C THR A 2 5.19 18.53 -8.83
N SER A 3 4.08 18.10 -8.24
CA SER A 3 4.01 17.75 -6.82
C SER A 3 4.76 16.43 -6.60
N ARG A 4 5.38 16.23 -5.44
CA ARG A 4 5.99 14.94 -5.10
C ARG A 4 4.91 13.89 -4.83
N PRO A 5 5.13 12.60 -5.15
CA PRO A 5 4.21 11.54 -4.77
C PRO A 5 4.03 11.49 -3.25
N LYS A 6 2.78 11.28 -2.82
CA LYS A 6 2.44 11.12 -1.40
C LYS A 6 2.49 9.65 -1.02
N LEU A 7 3.22 9.34 0.05
CA LEU A 7 3.38 7.97 0.55
C LEU A 7 2.86 7.89 1.97
N ALA A 8 1.79 7.11 2.19
CA ALA A 8 1.35 6.77 3.53
C ALA A 8 2.35 5.82 4.18
N VAL A 9 2.62 5.99 5.47
CA VAL A 9 3.60 5.20 6.21
C VAL A 9 3.09 4.93 7.62
N SER A 10 3.25 3.70 8.11
CA SER A 10 3.04 3.41 9.54
C SER A 10 3.91 4.34 10.40
N SER A 11 3.34 5.23 11.22
CA SER A 11 4.07 6.35 11.84
C SER A 11 5.30 5.92 12.65
N CYS A 12 5.29 4.72 13.25
CA CYS A 12 6.44 4.20 13.97
C CYS A 12 7.69 4.04 13.09
N LEU A 13 7.53 3.81 11.79
CA LEU A 13 8.60 3.75 10.80
C LEU A 13 9.21 5.12 10.49
N LEU A 14 8.46 6.21 10.72
CA LEU A 14 8.95 7.58 10.57
C LEU A 14 9.70 8.07 11.82
N GLY A 15 9.84 7.23 12.85
CA GLY A 15 10.52 7.60 14.09
C GLY A 15 9.59 8.11 15.18
N GLU A 16 8.28 8.19 14.91
CA GLU A 16 7.27 8.55 15.90
C GLU A 16 7.19 7.49 17.00
N LYS A 17 7.15 7.94 18.26
CA LYS A 17 7.07 7.08 19.45
C LYS A 17 5.64 6.63 19.71
N VAL A 18 5.07 5.88 18.77
CA VAL A 18 3.64 5.48 18.80
C VAL A 18 3.43 3.97 19.03
N ARG A 19 4.50 3.19 19.20
CA ARG A 19 4.36 1.75 19.50
C ARG A 19 3.76 1.56 20.89
N HIS A 20 3.23 0.36 21.15
CA HIS A 20 2.61 0.01 22.42
C HIS A 20 3.54 0.27 23.64
N ASN A 21 4.85 0.07 23.45
CA ASN A 21 5.88 0.29 24.46
C ASN A 21 6.41 1.74 24.52
N GLY A 22 5.83 2.68 23.78
CA GLY A 22 6.29 4.08 23.74
C GLY A 22 7.58 4.31 22.93
N GLU A 23 8.01 3.32 22.16
CA GLU A 23 9.18 3.43 21.27
C GLU A 23 8.78 3.68 19.82
N SER A 24 9.77 3.94 18.96
CA SER A 24 9.64 3.93 17.51
C SER A 24 10.23 2.64 16.91
N SER A 25 10.06 2.47 15.62
CA SER A 25 10.70 1.42 14.82
C SER A 25 11.19 2.03 13.52
N GLU A 26 11.98 3.09 13.63
CA GLU A 26 12.40 3.93 12.53
C GLU A 26 13.01 3.10 11.38
N PHE A 27 12.46 3.25 10.18
CA PHE A 27 13.05 2.72 8.96
C PHE A 27 13.79 3.84 8.23
N ARG A 28 15.07 3.99 8.58
CA ARG A 28 15.90 5.17 8.24
C ARG A 28 15.89 5.58 6.77
N ILE A 29 15.74 4.65 5.83
CA ILE A 29 15.73 4.97 4.39
C ILE A 29 14.53 5.86 4.01
N LEU A 30 13.37 5.69 4.68
CA LEU A 30 12.21 6.56 4.47
C LEU A 30 12.56 8.00 4.84
N ASN A 31 13.07 8.20 6.05
CA ASN A 31 13.35 9.54 6.58
C ASN A 31 14.55 10.23 5.95
N ARG A 32 15.56 9.48 5.51
CA ARG A 32 16.86 10.03 5.08
C ARG A 32 17.05 10.09 3.57
N VAL A 33 16.30 9.31 2.81
CA VAL A 33 16.48 9.20 1.36
C VAL A 33 15.16 9.48 0.65
N TRP A 34 14.11 8.74 1.01
CA TRP A 34 12.86 8.84 0.25
C TRP A 34 12.09 10.13 0.53
N SER A 35 12.24 10.72 1.72
CA SER A 35 11.64 12.01 2.10
C SER A 35 12.11 13.19 1.24
N GLU A 36 13.24 13.08 0.55
CA GLU A 36 13.73 14.07 -0.42
C GLU A 36 12.84 14.08 -1.67
N HIS A 37 12.35 12.90 -2.08
CA HIS A 37 11.60 12.69 -3.32
C HIS A 37 10.09 12.48 -3.10
N LEU A 38 9.66 12.14 -1.88
CA LEU A 38 8.29 11.80 -1.53
C LEU A 38 7.78 12.68 -0.39
N GLU A 39 6.47 12.94 -0.39
CA GLU A 39 5.77 13.48 0.77
C GLU A 39 5.30 12.33 1.66
N LEU A 40 5.85 12.21 2.88
CA LEU A 40 5.55 11.11 3.80
C LEU A 40 4.40 11.48 4.75
N ILE A 41 3.35 10.64 4.79
CA ILE A 41 2.16 10.84 5.62
C ILE A 41 2.09 9.73 6.66
N GLY A 42 2.30 10.07 7.93
CA GLY A 42 2.28 9.10 9.04
C GLY A 42 0.87 8.69 9.44
N VAL A 43 0.62 7.39 9.60
CA VAL A 43 -0.63 6.83 10.12
C VAL A 43 -0.35 5.78 11.19
N CYS A 44 -1.02 5.87 12.34
CA CYS A 44 -0.99 4.83 13.37
C CYS A 44 -2.43 4.41 13.71
N PRO A 45 -2.90 3.25 13.21
CA PRO A 45 -4.28 2.82 13.43
C PRO A 45 -4.63 2.66 14.92
N GLU A 46 -3.69 2.16 15.72
CA GLU A 46 -3.90 1.93 17.16
C GLU A 46 -4.10 3.23 17.95
N VAL A 47 -3.34 4.28 17.60
CA VAL A 47 -3.55 5.62 18.17
C VAL A 47 -4.85 6.23 17.63
N GLY A 48 -5.13 6.03 16.33
CA GLY A 48 -6.35 6.51 15.68
C GLY A 48 -7.65 5.97 16.30
N VAL A 49 -7.65 4.72 16.78
CA VAL A 49 -8.80 4.14 17.52
C VAL A 49 -8.82 4.50 19.02
N GLY A 50 -7.90 5.35 19.48
CA GLY A 50 -7.90 5.93 20.83
C GLY A 50 -7.19 5.10 21.91
N MET A 51 -6.31 4.16 21.57
CA MET A 51 -5.63 3.33 22.58
C MET A 51 -4.52 4.04 23.37
N GLY A 52 -4.07 5.22 22.94
CA GLY A 52 -3.00 5.97 23.60
C GLY A 52 -1.59 5.38 23.44
N VAL A 53 -0.62 6.01 24.12
CA VAL A 53 0.79 5.59 24.18
C VAL A 53 1.36 5.94 25.57
N PRO A 54 1.97 4.99 26.31
CA PRO A 54 2.01 3.55 26.05
C PRO A 54 0.63 2.89 26.16
N ARG A 55 0.50 1.66 25.69
CA ARG A 55 -0.72 0.85 25.76
C ARG A 55 -0.39 -0.65 25.85
N PRO A 56 -1.32 -1.50 26.33
CA PRO A 56 -1.16 -2.94 26.23
C PRO A 56 -1.00 -3.40 24.78
N SER A 57 -0.34 -4.54 24.59
CA SER A 57 -0.25 -5.17 23.27
C SER A 57 -1.63 -5.66 22.80
N ILE A 58 -1.81 -5.79 21.49
CA ILE A 58 -3.01 -6.39 20.90
C ILE A 58 -2.61 -7.51 19.96
N ARG A 59 -3.51 -8.48 19.80
CA ARG A 59 -3.30 -9.66 18.95
C ARG A 59 -4.54 -10.00 18.16
N LEU A 60 -4.34 -10.68 17.04
CA LEU A 60 -5.43 -11.30 16.29
C LEU A 60 -5.79 -12.64 16.94
N VAL A 61 -7.07 -12.87 17.17
CA VAL A 61 -7.62 -14.13 17.66
C VAL A 61 -8.66 -14.62 16.67
N LYS A 62 -8.50 -15.85 16.19
CA LYS A 62 -9.47 -16.51 15.33
C LYS A 62 -10.52 -17.20 16.20
N GLY A 63 -11.74 -16.66 16.16
CA GLY A 63 -12.95 -17.32 16.66
C GLY A 63 -13.57 -18.23 15.59
N GLU A 64 -14.79 -18.71 15.86
CA GLU A 64 -15.51 -19.59 14.92
C GLU A 64 -15.92 -18.85 13.64
N GLU A 65 -16.42 -17.62 13.77
CA GLU A 65 -16.99 -16.86 12.64
C GLU A 65 -16.04 -15.77 12.09
N ARG A 66 -15.10 -15.28 12.90
CA ARG A 66 -14.27 -14.12 12.51
C ARG A 66 -12.91 -14.09 13.21
N ILE A 67 -12.02 -13.25 12.67
CA ILE A 67 -10.80 -12.83 13.35
C ILE A 67 -11.11 -11.53 14.12
N SER A 68 -10.80 -11.52 15.42
CA SER A 68 -10.94 -10.35 16.29
C SER A 68 -9.59 -9.77 16.66
N LEU A 69 -9.51 -8.46 16.85
CA LEU A 69 -8.36 -7.75 17.39
C LEU A 69 -8.59 -7.45 18.87
N VAL A 70 -7.84 -8.12 19.74
CA VAL A 70 -8.11 -8.10 21.18
C VAL A 70 -6.88 -7.73 22.00
N ASN A 71 -7.11 -7.09 23.15
CA ASN A 71 -6.13 -7.00 24.22
C ASN A 71 -6.07 -8.35 24.97
N PRO A 72 -4.93 -9.05 25.01
CA PRO A 72 -4.82 -10.33 25.69
C PRO A 72 -4.88 -10.24 27.22
N GLU A 73 -4.61 -9.07 27.81
CA GLU A 73 -4.58 -8.87 29.26
C GLU A 73 -5.98 -8.60 29.83
N THR A 74 -6.78 -7.78 29.15
CA THR A 74 -8.11 -7.36 29.62
C THR A 74 -9.24 -8.09 28.91
N GLY A 75 -9.00 -8.66 27.73
CA GLY A 75 -10.04 -9.23 26.87
C GLY A 75 -10.80 -8.20 26.04
N ASP A 76 -10.42 -6.92 26.08
CA ASP A 76 -11.10 -5.88 25.31
C ASP A 76 -11.02 -6.18 23.80
N ASP A 77 -12.18 -6.12 23.13
CA ASP A 77 -12.31 -6.32 21.68
C ASP A 77 -12.32 -4.95 20.95
N TYR A 78 -11.27 -4.70 20.16
CA TYR A 78 -11.09 -3.49 19.36
C TYR A 78 -11.51 -3.67 17.90
N THR A 79 -12.02 -4.83 17.51
CA THR A 79 -12.31 -5.20 16.12
C THR A 79 -13.20 -4.17 15.44
N LYS A 80 -14.35 -3.84 16.05
CA LYS A 80 -15.32 -2.91 15.46
C LYS A 80 -14.70 -1.52 15.25
N LYS A 81 -14.07 -0.96 16.28
CA LYS A 81 -13.42 0.35 16.21
C LYS A 81 -12.32 0.39 15.16
N MET A 82 -11.54 -0.68 15.05
CA MET A 82 -10.45 -0.78 14.06
C MET A 82 -10.98 -0.87 12.64
N LEU A 83 -12.05 -1.63 12.38
CA LEU A 83 -12.65 -1.72 11.05
C LEU A 83 -13.26 -0.37 10.63
N GLU A 84 -14.06 0.25 11.49
CA GLU A 84 -14.66 1.57 11.23
C GLU A 84 -13.60 2.65 10.98
N TYR A 85 -12.56 2.69 11.81
CA TYR A 85 -11.43 3.60 11.61
C TYR A 85 -10.68 3.30 10.31
N ALA A 86 -10.45 2.02 9.99
CA ALA A 86 -9.72 1.63 8.80
C ALA A 86 -10.44 2.06 7.53
N GLU A 87 -11.77 1.94 7.46
CA GLU A 87 -12.56 2.43 6.33
C GLU A 87 -12.40 3.95 6.18
N VAL A 88 -12.76 4.73 7.20
CA VAL A 88 -12.72 6.20 7.15
C VAL A 88 -11.32 6.74 6.87
N GLN A 89 -10.31 6.18 7.53
CA GLN A 89 -8.92 6.62 7.35
C GLN A 89 -8.38 6.23 5.97
N SER A 90 -8.78 5.06 5.42
CA SER A 90 -8.39 4.66 4.07
C SER A 90 -8.96 5.63 3.06
N ASP A 91 -10.26 5.93 3.14
CA ASP A 91 -10.93 6.89 2.25
C ASP A 91 -10.27 8.27 2.31
N PHE A 92 -9.95 8.75 3.52
CA PHE A 92 -9.25 10.01 3.72
C PHE A 92 -7.87 10.02 3.05
N LEU A 93 -7.08 8.96 3.24
CA LEU A 93 -5.75 8.88 2.63
C LEU A 93 -5.84 8.86 1.11
N VAL A 94 -6.73 8.06 0.54
CA VAL A 94 -6.93 7.98 -0.92
C VAL A 94 -7.43 9.31 -1.47
N GLY A 95 -8.42 9.93 -0.83
CA GLY A 95 -8.91 11.26 -1.18
C GLY A 95 -7.85 12.37 -1.09
N SER A 96 -6.83 12.18 -0.24
CA SER A 96 -5.67 13.09 -0.16
C SER A 96 -4.63 12.90 -1.27
N GLY A 97 -4.82 11.88 -2.12
CA GLY A 97 -3.97 11.58 -3.27
C GLY A 97 -2.72 10.76 -2.94
N ILE A 98 -2.77 9.83 -1.97
CA ILE A 98 -1.64 8.92 -1.76
C ILE A 98 -1.41 8.04 -2.99
N SER A 99 -0.14 7.76 -3.28
CA SER A 99 0.29 6.93 -4.39
C SER A 99 0.91 5.60 -3.91
N GLY A 100 0.91 5.35 -2.59
CA GLY A 100 1.32 4.08 -1.98
C GLY A 100 1.21 4.07 -0.46
N PHE A 101 1.43 2.91 0.15
CA PHE A 101 1.45 2.72 1.60
C PHE A 101 2.57 1.77 2.03
N VAL A 102 3.45 2.20 2.94
CA VAL A 102 4.39 1.33 3.68
C VAL A 102 3.86 0.98 5.07
N PHE A 103 3.60 -0.31 5.28
CA PHE A 103 3.11 -0.85 6.54
C PHE A 103 4.25 -1.39 7.42
N LYS A 104 4.05 -1.35 8.73
CA LYS A 104 4.91 -2.03 9.70
C LYS A 104 4.56 -3.52 9.76
N SER A 105 5.51 -4.37 9.38
CA SER A 105 5.46 -5.83 9.47
C SER A 105 5.17 -6.32 10.89
N ASP A 106 4.56 -7.50 11.00
CA ASP A 106 4.23 -8.18 12.26
C ASP A 106 3.24 -7.46 13.20
N SER A 107 2.64 -6.34 12.77
CA SER A 107 1.61 -5.65 13.55
C SER A 107 0.24 -6.30 13.36
N ALA A 108 -0.50 -6.51 14.45
CA ALA A 108 -1.89 -6.98 14.44
C ALA A 108 -2.84 -5.99 13.74
N SER A 109 -2.43 -4.74 13.58
CA SER A 109 -3.17 -3.68 12.90
C SER A 109 -2.70 -3.50 11.47
N CYS A 110 -1.38 -3.40 11.27
CA CYS A 110 -0.76 -2.95 10.00
C CYS A 110 -0.12 -4.05 9.15
N GLY A 111 0.27 -5.21 9.70
CA GLY A 111 1.05 -6.19 8.94
C GLY A 111 0.28 -6.68 7.72
N LEU A 112 0.93 -6.79 6.56
CA LEU A 112 0.31 -7.24 5.32
C LEU A 112 0.27 -8.77 5.21
N GLU A 113 1.22 -9.45 5.86
CA GLU A 113 1.31 -10.90 5.81
C GLU A 113 1.94 -11.47 7.06
N ARG A 114 1.74 -12.78 7.28
CA ARG A 114 2.39 -13.57 8.34
C ARG A 114 2.22 -13.02 9.76
N VAL A 115 1.17 -12.25 9.98
CA VAL A 115 0.79 -11.73 11.30
C VAL A 115 0.33 -12.89 12.17
N LYS A 116 0.68 -12.85 13.45
CA LYS A 116 0.32 -13.90 14.42
C LYS A 116 -1.18 -13.88 14.69
N VAL A 117 -1.82 -15.04 14.50
CA VAL A 117 -3.22 -15.31 14.83
C VAL A 117 -3.28 -16.43 15.87
N TYR A 118 -3.92 -16.15 17.00
CA TYR A 118 -4.10 -17.08 18.12
C TYR A 118 -5.46 -17.78 18.00
N ARG A 119 -5.59 -19.01 18.53
CA ARG A 119 -6.84 -19.79 18.51
C ARG A 119 -7.19 -20.26 19.91
N GLY A 120 -8.38 -19.89 20.39
CA GLY A 120 -8.79 -20.18 21.78
C GLY A 120 -7.72 -19.73 22.77
N ASP A 121 -7.44 -20.57 23.76
CA ASP A 121 -6.41 -20.34 24.78
C ASP A 121 -5.02 -20.90 24.38
N SER A 122 -4.84 -21.33 23.13
CA SER A 122 -3.55 -21.88 22.69
C SER A 122 -2.44 -20.83 22.80
N PRO A 123 -1.31 -21.15 23.45
CA PRO A 123 -0.16 -20.26 23.51
C PRO A 123 0.56 -20.17 22.15
N GLN A 124 0.28 -21.08 21.22
CA GLN A 124 0.88 -21.11 19.88
C GLN A 124 0.03 -20.32 18.87
N ALA A 125 0.66 -19.32 18.25
CA ALA A 125 0.07 -18.59 17.14
C ALA A 125 0.46 -19.20 15.79
N ILE A 126 -0.46 -19.12 14.83
CA ILE A 126 -0.20 -19.38 13.42
C ILE A 126 0.19 -18.05 12.76
N ARG A 127 1.13 -18.07 11.82
CA ARG A 127 1.61 -16.87 11.10
C ARG A 127 1.07 -16.82 9.68
N ASP A 128 -0.26 -16.73 9.59
CA ASP A 128 -1.03 -16.65 8.34
C ASP A 128 -2.02 -15.47 8.34
N GLY A 129 -1.93 -14.58 9.34
CA GLY A 129 -2.81 -13.42 9.47
C GLY A 129 -2.39 -12.21 8.65
N ILE A 130 -3.33 -11.29 8.53
CA ILE A 130 -3.17 -9.94 8.00
C ILE A 130 -3.74 -8.99 9.07
N GLY A 131 -3.08 -7.86 9.30
CA GLY A 131 -3.56 -6.84 10.20
C GLY A 131 -4.93 -6.30 9.78
N LEU A 132 -5.79 -5.94 10.73
CA LEU A 132 -7.16 -5.55 10.38
C LEU A 132 -7.21 -4.29 9.52
N PHE A 133 -6.39 -3.27 9.84
CA PHE A 133 -6.36 -2.03 9.07
C PHE A 133 -5.80 -2.28 7.66
N SER A 134 -4.67 -2.97 7.55
CA SER A 134 -4.06 -3.25 6.26
C SER A 134 -4.95 -4.12 5.38
N LYS A 135 -5.66 -5.09 5.96
CA LYS A 135 -6.66 -5.90 5.24
C LYS A 135 -7.77 -5.05 4.64
N VAL A 136 -8.34 -4.12 5.41
CA VAL A 136 -9.39 -3.21 4.91
C VAL A 136 -8.83 -2.34 3.78
N PHE A 137 -7.69 -1.69 4.01
CA PHE A 137 -7.06 -0.80 3.04
C PHE A 137 -6.80 -1.51 1.69
N THR A 138 -6.18 -2.69 1.71
CA THR A 138 -5.84 -3.42 0.47
C THR A 138 -7.05 -4.06 -0.20
N THR A 139 -8.14 -4.31 0.54
CA THR A 139 -9.40 -4.79 -0.05
C THR A 139 -10.14 -3.67 -0.77
N LEU A 140 -10.21 -2.47 -0.17
CA LEU A 140 -10.89 -1.31 -0.76
C LEU A 140 -10.09 -0.70 -1.92
N TYR A 141 -8.78 -0.68 -1.80
CA TYR A 141 -7.88 0.02 -2.72
C TYR A 141 -6.78 -0.88 -3.29
N PRO A 142 -7.13 -1.98 -4.00
CA PRO A 142 -6.15 -2.95 -4.49
C PRO A 142 -5.18 -2.37 -5.53
N HIS A 143 -5.54 -1.27 -6.19
CA HIS A 143 -4.69 -0.56 -7.15
C HIS A 143 -3.61 0.31 -6.48
N ILE A 144 -3.70 0.57 -5.17
CA ILE A 144 -2.68 1.35 -4.45
C ILE A 144 -1.55 0.42 -4.01
N PRO A 145 -0.29 0.70 -4.39
CA PRO A 145 0.86 -0.09 -3.97
C PRO A 145 0.98 -0.14 -2.44
N ALA A 146 1.01 -1.35 -1.89
CA ALA A 146 1.23 -1.60 -0.47
C ALA A 146 2.45 -2.52 -0.29
N ALA A 147 3.32 -2.21 0.68
CA ALA A 147 4.48 -3.02 1.02
C ALA A 147 4.76 -3.00 2.52
N GLU A 148 5.41 -4.04 3.04
CA GLU A 148 5.98 -4.01 4.39
C GLU A 148 7.40 -3.44 4.36
N GLU A 149 7.82 -2.76 5.43
CA GLU A 149 9.21 -2.28 5.53
C GLU A 149 10.25 -3.41 5.47
N SER A 150 9.86 -4.63 5.84
CA SER A 150 10.68 -5.84 5.77
C SER A 150 11.06 -6.21 4.33
N GLN A 151 10.10 -6.08 3.40
CA GLN A 151 10.24 -6.32 1.97
C GLN A 151 11.15 -5.27 1.31
N LEU A 152 11.00 -4.01 1.71
CA LEU A 152 11.74 -2.87 1.16
C LEU A 152 13.23 -2.83 1.52
N ARG A 153 13.72 -3.81 2.30
CA ARG A 153 15.16 -4.02 2.51
C ARG A 153 15.82 -4.70 1.31
N ASP A 154 15.07 -5.45 0.54
CA ASP A 154 15.53 -5.97 -0.74
C ASP A 154 15.47 -4.87 -1.80
N LYS A 155 16.59 -4.62 -2.48
CA LYS A 155 16.70 -3.53 -3.45
C LYS A 155 15.71 -3.69 -4.60
N SER A 156 15.54 -4.92 -5.11
CA SER A 156 14.63 -5.17 -6.23
C SER A 156 13.19 -4.91 -5.83
N GLN A 157 12.77 -5.37 -4.65
CA GLN A 157 11.43 -5.09 -4.13
C GLN A 157 11.21 -3.60 -3.90
N ALA A 158 12.20 -2.88 -3.36
CA ALA A 158 12.14 -1.43 -3.19
C ALA A 158 12.02 -0.69 -4.53
N ASP A 159 12.81 -1.07 -5.54
CA ASP A 159 12.75 -0.47 -6.88
C ASP A 159 11.38 -0.69 -7.55
N HIS A 160 10.84 -1.91 -7.46
CA HIS A 160 9.50 -2.24 -7.95
C HIS A 160 8.39 -1.44 -7.22
N PHE A 161 8.47 -1.36 -5.89
CA PHE A 161 7.53 -0.58 -5.10
C PHE A 161 7.55 0.91 -5.49
N LEU A 162 8.73 1.51 -5.60
CA LEU A 162 8.89 2.92 -5.98
C LEU A 162 8.41 3.19 -7.41
N ALA A 163 8.69 2.28 -8.36
CA ALA A 163 8.17 2.39 -9.72
C ALA A 163 6.64 2.39 -9.75
N ARG A 164 6.01 1.53 -8.95
CA ARG A 164 4.55 1.45 -8.80
C ARG A 164 3.95 2.70 -8.16
N VAL A 165 4.62 3.27 -7.15
CA VAL A 165 4.23 4.54 -6.53
C VAL A 165 4.29 5.68 -7.54
N ASN A 166 5.38 5.76 -8.31
CA ASN A 166 5.54 6.79 -9.33
C ASN A 166 4.52 6.66 -10.46
N LEU A 167 4.27 5.44 -10.94
CA LEU A 167 3.26 5.17 -11.96
C LEU A 167 1.87 5.65 -11.50
N LEU A 168 1.47 5.33 -10.26
CA LEU A 168 0.18 5.77 -9.73
C LEU A 168 0.11 7.29 -9.55
N HIS A 169 1.22 7.92 -9.15
CA HIS A 169 1.29 9.37 -9.05
C HIS A 169 1.05 10.06 -10.39
N ILE A 170 1.77 9.64 -11.44
CA ILE A 170 1.60 10.17 -12.80
C ILE A 170 0.18 9.88 -13.29
N TRP A 171 -0.36 8.70 -13.00
CA TRP A 171 -1.73 8.33 -13.33
C TRP A 171 -2.76 9.27 -12.71
N GLN A 172 -2.63 9.57 -11.41
CA GLN A 172 -3.49 10.52 -10.70
C GLN A 172 -3.42 11.92 -11.30
N MET A 173 -2.25 12.36 -11.75
CA MET A 173 -2.09 13.65 -12.43
C MET A 173 -2.78 13.66 -13.81
N PHE A 174 -2.58 12.63 -14.63
CA PHE A 174 -3.20 12.49 -15.95
C PHE A 174 -4.73 12.50 -15.88
N GLY A 175 -5.28 11.77 -14.91
CA GLY A 175 -6.71 11.61 -14.69
C GLY A 175 -7.38 12.72 -13.87
N SER A 176 -6.65 13.74 -13.42
CA SER A 176 -7.16 14.74 -12.47
C SER A 176 -8.39 15.53 -12.96
N GLU A 177 -8.54 15.67 -14.29
CA GLU A 177 -9.68 16.32 -14.95
C GLU A 177 -10.63 15.29 -15.60
N GLY A 178 -10.60 14.04 -15.14
CA GLY A 178 -11.35 12.92 -15.71
C GLY A 178 -10.62 12.22 -16.86
N TRP A 179 -11.00 10.96 -17.09
CA TRP A 179 -10.42 10.08 -18.10
C TRP A 179 -11.17 10.17 -19.43
N THR A 180 -10.40 10.15 -20.52
CA THR A 180 -10.87 9.94 -21.89
C THR A 180 -10.06 8.82 -22.53
N ALA A 181 -10.55 8.26 -23.64
CA ALA A 181 -9.82 7.22 -24.38
C ALA A 181 -8.42 7.71 -24.77
N GLU A 182 -8.32 8.95 -25.25
CA GLU A 182 -7.07 9.58 -25.69
C GLU A 182 -6.08 9.73 -24.53
N LYS A 183 -6.56 10.10 -23.33
CA LYS A 183 -5.71 10.21 -22.14
C LYS A 183 -5.18 8.85 -21.69
N ILE A 184 -6.00 7.80 -21.74
CA ILE A 184 -5.58 6.43 -21.40
C ILE A 184 -4.50 5.94 -22.37
N GLU A 185 -4.71 6.13 -23.67
CA GLU A 185 -3.74 5.77 -24.71
C GLU A 185 -2.43 6.56 -24.59
N ALA A 186 -2.52 7.88 -24.34
CA ALA A 186 -1.36 8.73 -24.15
C ALA A 186 -0.54 8.30 -22.93
N PHE A 187 -1.20 8.04 -21.80
CA PHE A 187 -0.53 7.51 -20.60
C PHE A 187 0.14 6.17 -20.90
N HIS A 188 -0.57 5.24 -21.55
CA HIS A 188 -0.03 3.93 -21.88
C HIS A 188 1.23 4.02 -22.75
N LEU A 189 1.21 4.89 -23.77
CA LEU A 189 2.36 5.12 -24.64
C LEU A 189 3.56 5.70 -23.87
N GLU A 190 3.31 6.68 -22.99
CA GLU A 190 4.36 7.33 -22.19
C GLU A 190 5.01 6.35 -21.20
N GLN A 191 4.22 5.49 -20.57
CA GLN A 191 4.69 4.54 -19.56
C GLN A 191 5.15 3.20 -20.14
N LYS A 192 5.01 2.98 -21.45
CA LYS A 192 5.45 1.76 -22.15
C LYS A 192 6.91 1.37 -21.88
N PRO A 193 7.90 2.30 -21.83
CA PRO A 193 9.29 1.93 -21.53
C PRO A 193 9.47 1.39 -20.11
N LEU A 194 8.77 1.98 -19.11
CA LEU A 194 8.79 1.50 -17.73
C LEU A 194 8.21 0.08 -17.65
N MET A 195 7.04 -0.12 -18.26
CA MET A 195 6.37 -1.42 -18.32
C MET A 195 7.25 -2.46 -19.01
N GLN A 196 7.92 -2.12 -20.12
CA GLN A 196 8.82 -3.03 -20.83
C GLN A 196 10.03 -3.45 -19.98
N LYS A 197 10.59 -2.52 -19.20
CA LYS A 197 11.75 -2.77 -18.34
C LYS A 197 11.40 -3.64 -17.14
N MET A 198 10.29 -3.33 -16.46
CA MET A 198 9.93 -3.92 -15.17
C MET A 198 9.03 -5.15 -15.30
N ALA A 199 8.22 -5.21 -16.37
CA ALA A 199 7.29 -6.30 -16.68
C ALA A 199 7.25 -6.58 -18.20
N PRO A 200 8.28 -7.23 -18.78
CA PRO A 200 8.48 -7.31 -20.24
C PRO A 200 7.32 -7.88 -21.08
N ASN A 201 6.39 -8.62 -20.47
CA ASN A 201 5.22 -9.22 -21.14
C ASN A 201 3.91 -8.47 -20.87
N SER A 202 3.95 -7.31 -20.22
CA SER A 202 2.76 -6.55 -19.79
C SER A 202 2.10 -5.72 -20.90
N ASN A 203 2.89 -5.18 -21.84
CA ASN A 203 2.38 -4.20 -22.81
C ASN A 203 1.25 -4.76 -23.69
N GLY A 204 1.36 -6.01 -24.16
CA GLY A 204 0.29 -6.63 -24.95
C GLY A 204 -1.01 -6.84 -24.16
N ILE A 205 -0.90 -7.18 -22.87
CA ILE A 205 -2.05 -7.35 -21.97
C ILE A 205 -2.76 -6.01 -21.78
N LEU A 206 -2.00 -4.95 -21.48
CA LEU A 206 -2.53 -3.61 -21.25
C LEU A 206 -3.16 -3.00 -22.50
N THR A 207 -2.52 -3.13 -23.67
CA THR A 207 -3.12 -2.72 -24.95
C THR A 207 -4.43 -3.46 -25.21
N GLY A 208 -4.45 -4.77 -24.98
CA GLY A 208 -5.65 -5.60 -25.14
C GLY A 208 -6.81 -5.12 -24.26
N LEU A 209 -6.53 -4.78 -23.00
CA LEU A 209 -7.51 -4.26 -22.04
C LEU A 209 -8.13 -2.94 -22.54
N ILE A 210 -7.31 -2.00 -22.99
CA ILE A 210 -7.79 -0.71 -23.52
C ILE A 210 -8.69 -0.95 -24.75
N VAL A 211 -8.20 -1.70 -25.74
CA VAL A 211 -8.93 -1.95 -26.99
C VAL A 211 -10.24 -2.69 -26.73
N GLN A 212 -10.24 -3.69 -25.85
CA GLN A 212 -11.45 -4.43 -25.50
C GLN A 212 -12.49 -3.53 -24.84
N GLY A 213 -12.08 -2.71 -23.86
CA GLY A 213 -12.99 -1.79 -23.17
C GLY A 213 -13.62 -0.77 -24.12
N LEU A 214 -12.83 -0.19 -25.03
CA LEU A 214 -13.32 0.74 -26.04
C LEU A 214 -14.29 0.08 -27.02
N ASN A 215 -13.98 -1.13 -27.50
CA ASN A 215 -14.86 -1.88 -28.41
C ASN A 215 -16.19 -2.27 -27.76
N ASN A 216 -16.19 -2.51 -26.45
CA ASN A 216 -17.39 -2.80 -25.66
C ASN A 216 -18.24 -1.55 -25.38
N GLY A 217 -17.75 -0.34 -25.71
CA GLY A 217 -18.41 0.92 -25.38
C GLY A 217 -18.39 1.23 -23.88
N GLU A 218 -17.39 0.73 -23.14
CA GLU A 218 -17.25 1.00 -21.71
C GLU A 218 -16.94 2.48 -21.45
N HIS A 219 -17.41 3.00 -20.31
CA HIS A 219 -17.08 4.36 -19.90
C HIS A 219 -15.56 4.49 -19.64
N PRO A 220 -14.88 5.56 -20.10
CA PRO A 220 -13.43 5.71 -19.93
C PRO A 220 -12.91 5.54 -18.50
N GLU A 221 -13.65 6.04 -17.50
CA GLU A 221 -13.32 5.85 -16.08
C GLU A 221 -13.21 4.38 -15.66
N ASN A 222 -14.06 3.50 -16.21
CA ASN A 222 -14.01 2.07 -15.90
C ASN A 222 -12.79 1.40 -16.56
N ILE A 223 -12.52 1.76 -17.82
CA ILE A 223 -11.32 1.29 -18.54
C ILE A 223 -10.07 1.74 -17.79
N ALA A 224 -10.05 3.00 -17.36
CA ALA A 224 -8.96 3.58 -16.61
C ALA A 224 -8.71 2.84 -15.29
N LEU A 225 -9.75 2.61 -14.48
CA LEU A 225 -9.64 1.85 -13.23
C LEU A 225 -9.13 0.42 -13.45
N ASN A 226 -9.65 -0.28 -14.46
CA ASN A 226 -9.21 -1.63 -14.80
C ASN A 226 -7.75 -1.63 -15.27
N TYR A 227 -7.37 -0.67 -16.11
CA TYR A 227 -6.00 -0.50 -16.61
C TYR A 227 -5.00 -0.31 -15.47
N ILE A 228 -5.25 0.66 -14.57
CA ILE A 228 -4.28 0.96 -13.50
C ILE A 228 -4.19 -0.20 -12.51
N THR A 229 -5.30 -0.87 -12.21
CA THR A 229 -5.30 -2.05 -11.34
C THR A 229 -4.44 -3.16 -11.94
N GLU A 230 -4.61 -3.45 -13.23
CA GLU A 230 -3.84 -4.49 -13.90
C GLU A 230 -2.35 -4.12 -14.07
N ALA A 231 -2.06 -2.87 -14.40
CA ALA A 231 -0.68 -2.38 -14.50
C ALA A 231 0.06 -2.55 -13.15
N GLN A 232 -0.62 -2.26 -12.04
CA GLN A 232 -0.08 -2.42 -10.69
C GLN A 232 0.17 -3.88 -10.33
N ASN A 233 -0.73 -4.78 -10.73
CA ASN A 233 -0.56 -6.23 -10.54
C ASN A 233 0.64 -6.75 -11.33
N LEU A 234 0.74 -6.39 -12.61
CA LEU A 234 1.83 -6.82 -13.50
C LEU A 234 3.21 -6.36 -12.99
N LEU A 235 3.29 -5.17 -12.39
CA LEU A 235 4.53 -4.64 -11.80
C LEU A 235 4.90 -5.29 -10.46
N THR A 236 4.02 -6.08 -9.85
CA THR A 236 4.32 -6.85 -8.63
C THR A 236 5.16 -8.09 -8.93
N ILE A 237 5.19 -8.55 -10.19
CA ILE A 237 5.97 -9.73 -10.59
C ILE A 237 7.45 -9.36 -10.66
N HIS A 238 8.23 -9.86 -9.69
CA HIS A 238 9.68 -9.65 -9.64
C HIS A 238 10.38 -10.45 -10.75
N THR A 239 10.69 -9.79 -11.86
CA THR A 239 11.64 -10.34 -12.84
C THR A 239 13.05 -10.10 -12.31
N LYS A 240 13.96 -11.08 -12.45
CA LYS A 240 15.38 -10.87 -12.11
C LYS A 240 15.98 -9.88 -13.11
N VAL A 241 15.91 -8.59 -12.82
CA VAL A 241 16.53 -7.55 -13.65
C VAL A 241 17.94 -7.30 -13.15
N SER A 242 18.94 -7.67 -13.95
CA SER A 242 20.33 -7.23 -13.75
C SER A 242 20.42 -5.72 -14.02
N ASN A 243 20.96 -4.97 -13.06
CA ASN A 243 21.22 -3.53 -13.11
C ASN A 243 19.99 -2.61 -13.16
N ILE A 244 19.26 -2.53 -12.04
CA ILE A 244 18.43 -1.34 -11.76
C ILE A 244 19.31 -0.30 -11.08
N SER A 245 19.93 0.58 -11.86
CA SER A 245 20.32 1.89 -11.34
C SER A 245 19.12 2.82 -11.44
N ASN A 246 18.75 3.36 -10.27
CA ASN A 246 17.99 4.59 -10.03
C ASN A 246 16.47 4.63 -10.33
N ALA A 247 15.68 3.82 -9.61
CA ALA A 247 14.23 4.04 -9.49
C ALA A 247 13.88 5.38 -8.78
N LEU A 248 14.78 5.92 -7.96
CA LEU A 248 14.63 7.23 -7.33
C LEU A 248 14.83 8.40 -8.33
N GLU A 249 15.67 8.25 -9.35
CA GLU A 249 15.86 9.29 -10.38
C GLU A 249 14.60 9.47 -11.25
N SER A 250 13.81 8.41 -11.46
CA SER A 250 12.52 8.51 -12.15
C SER A 250 11.42 9.20 -11.34
N ILE A 251 11.61 9.42 -10.04
CA ILE A 251 10.70 10.19 -9.17
C ILE A 251 11.11 11.68 -9.13
N ALA A 252 12.34 12.00 -9.57
CA ALA A 252 12.93 13.33 -9.44
C ALA A 252 12.68 14.26 -10.66
N ILE A 253 11.71 13.96 -11.52
CA ILE A 253 11.38 14.75 -12.73
C ILE A 253 10.02 15.43 -12.56
#